data_AF-A0A4R1N179-F1
#
_entry.id   AF-A0A4R1N179-F1
#
_cell.length_a   1.000
_cell.length_b   1.000
_cell.length_c   1.000
_cell.angle_alpha   90.00
_cell.angle_beta   90.00
_cell.angle_gamma   90.00
#
_symmetry.space_group_name_H-M   'P 1'
#
loop_
_entity.id
_entity.type
_entity.pdbx_description
1 polymer ?
#
loop_
_entity_poly.entity_id
_entity_poly.type
_entity_poly.pdbx_seq_one_letter_code
_entity_poly.pdbx_strand_id
1 'polypeptide(L)'
;MSRGSFQIRVDASSLVQGIDDNVQRQLPYIQATALNNTAKQAQSALKTAMPQYFDRPTPYTLSSARITFATRAKPVATVGYKDDSFKGTPATKFLLPEVDGGTRNVKRIESLLRGKGLLPYDMYVVPGSAAQLDRYGNFSRGQYSKILAQLQASRDRTQNETKASRGRKRRNPSTDVRYFVGRPGGGRMPLGVWARYQFAHGYAVRPVLLFVKAPRYAARFPFDQIVADVVDANLSANVAAAFALAASTSR
;
A
#
# COMPACT_ATOMS: atom_id res chain seq x y z
N MET A 1 -17.19 67.66 -53.65
CA MET A 1 -17.71 66.37 -53.13
C MET A 1 -16.84 65.96 -51.95
N SER A 2 -17.21 66.32 -50.72
CA SER A 2 -16.49 65.86 -49.53
C SER A 2 -17.14 64.55 -49.07
N ARG A 3 -16.45 63.42 -49.26
CA ARG A 3 -16.88 62.12 -48.74
C ARG A 3 -16.66 62.15 -47.23
N GLY A 4 -17.74 62.30 -46.47
CA GLY A 4 -17.70 62.22 -45.02
C GLY A 4 -17.29 60.81 -44.58
N SER A 5 -16.09 60.67 -44.01
CA SER A 5 -15.68 59.47 -43.28
C SER A 5 -15.92 59.68 -41.79
N PHE A 6 -16.60 58.74 -41.13
CA PHE A 6 -16.70 58.71 -39.67
C PHE A 6 -15.85 57.54 -39.13
N GLN A 7 -15.14 57.77 -38.04
CA GLN A 7 -14.38 56.74 -37.33
C GLN A 7 -15.08 56.42 -36.01
N ILE A 8 -15.40 55.15 -35.76
CA ILE A 8 -15.81 54.65 -34.45
C ILE A 8 -14.58 54.08 -33.75
N ARG A 9 -14.30 54.57 -32.54
CA ARG A 9 -13.34 53.96 -31.61
C ARG A 9 -14.12 53.43 -30.42
N VAL A 10 -13.79 52.21 -29.99
CA VAL A 10 -14.29 51.62 -28.74
C VAL A 10 -13.18 51.71 -27.71
N ASP A 11 -13.46 52.37 -26.59
CA ASP A 11 -12.63 52.28 -25.40
C ASP A 11 -13.00 50.99 -24.65
N ALA A 12 -12.13 49.99 -24.74
CA ALA A 12 -12.33 48.68 -24.12
C ALA A 12 -11.73 48.59 -22.71
N SER A 13 -11.16 49.68 -22.17
CA SER A 13 -10.37 49.64 -20.94
C SER A 13 -11.17 49.11 -19.74
N SER A 14 -12.42 49.56 -19.57
CA SER A 14 -13.32 49.11 -18.50
C SER A 14 -13.80 47.67 -18.68
N LEU A 15 -13.97 47.22 -19.93
CA LEU A 15 -14.32 45.85 -20.26
C LEU A 15 -13.17 44.90 -19.91
N VAL A 16 -11.94 45.26 -20.26
CA VAL A 16 -10.72 44.50 -19.93
C VAL A 16 -10.53 44.40 -18.42
N GLN A 17 -10.67 45.51 -17.69
CA GLN A 17 -10.59 45.52 -16.22
C GLN A 17 -11.64 44.60 -15.57
N GLY A 18 -12.89 44.62 -16.06
CA GLY A 18 -13.94 43.74 -15.54
C GLY A 18 -13.68 42.26 -15.78
N ILE A 19 -13.07 41.92 -16.92
CA ILE A 19 -12.65 40.54 -17.23
C ILE A 19 -11.51 40.12 -16.30
N ASP A 20 -10.50 40.98 -16.11
CA ASP A 20 -9.35 40.69 -15.25
C ASP A 20 -9.78 40.46 -13.79
N ASP A 21 -10.66 41.30 -13.24
CA ASP A 21 -11.16 41.17 -11.87
C ASP A 21 -11.96 39.86 -11.68
N ASN A 22 -12.78 39.49 -12.66
CA ASN A 22 -13.57 38.26 -12.59
C ASN A 22 -12.67 37.02 -12.69
N VAL A 23 -11.72 37.03 -13.64
CA VAL A 23 -10.73 35.96 -13.77
C VAL A 23 -9.93 35.82 -12.47
N GLN A 24 -9.42 36.92 -11.90
CA GLN A 24 -8.67 36.89 -10.64
C GLN A 24 -9.46 36.28 -9.48
N ARG A 25 -10.76 36.59 -9.37
CA ARG A 25 -11.64 35.98 -8.33
C ARG A 25 -11.83 34.48 -8.54
N GLN A 26 -11.81 34.02 -9.79
CA GLN A 26 -12.02 32.62 -10.14
C GLN A 26 -10.74 31.79 -10.21
N LEU A 27 -9.56 32.41 -10.33
CA LEU A 27 -8.26 31.72 -10.39
C LEU A 27 -8.10 30.63 -9.32
N PRO A 28 -8.42 30.86 -8.03
CA PRO A 28 -8.26 29.82 -7.00
C PRO A 28 -9.20 28.62 -7.21
N TYR A 29 -10.39 28.86 -7.76
CA TYR A 29 -11.33 27.78 -8.10
C TYR A 29 -10.85 26.97 -9.31
N ILE A 30 -10.37 27.66 -10.35
CA ILE A 30 -9.82 27.04 -11.56
C ILE A 30 -8.63 26.15 -11.19
N GLN A 31 -7.67 26.69 -10.42
CA GLN A 31 -6.50 25.95 -9.94
C GLN A 31 -6.90 24.72 -9.14
N ALA A 32 -7.74 24.88 -8.11
CA ALA A 32 -8.15 23.75 -7.27
C ALA A 32 -8.87 22.66 -8.09
N THR A 33 -9.73 23.05 -9.03
CA THR A 33 -10.48 22.11 -9.86
C THR A 33 -9.57 21.34 -10.81
N ALA A 34 -8.67 22.04 -11.51
CA ALA A 34 -7.72 21.43 -12.43
C ALA A 34 -6.76 20.46 -11.73
N LEU A 35 -6.21 20.87 -10.58
CA LEU A 35 -5.33 20.04 -9.76
C LEU A 35 -6.05 18.80 -9.24
N ASN A 36 -7.28 18.95 -8.75
CA ASN A 36 -8.06 17.83 -8.22
C ASN A 36 -8.45 16.81 -9.30
N ASN A 37 -8.77 17.28 -10.51
CA ASN A 37 -9.07 16.39 -11.64
C ASN A 37 -7.83 15.64 -12.10
N THR A 38 -6.69 16.33 -12.21
CA THR A 38 -5.40 15.71 -12.56
C THR A 38 -4.99 14.67 -11.51
N ALA A 39 -5.14 14.99 -10.22
CA ALA A 39 -4.84 14.05 -9.14
C ALA A 39 -5.73 12.78 -9.17
N LYS A 40 -7.01 12.90 -9.55
CA LYS A 40 -7.92 11.76 -9.75
C LYS A 40 -7.47 10.87 -10.91
N GLN A 41 -7.05 11.48 -12.01
CA GLN A 41 -6.49 10.74 -13.15
C GLN A 41 -5.21 10.00 -12.76
N ALA A 42 -4.30 10.66 -12.01
CA ALA A 42 -3.08 10.04 -11.53
C ALA A 42 -3.35 8.86 -10.58
N GLN A 43 -4.28 9.01 -9.64
CA GLN A 43 -4.72 7.92 -8.76
C GLN A 43 -5.26 6.72 -9.57
N SER A 44 -6.05 6.99 -10.61
CA SER A 44 -6.60 5.94 -11.49
C SER A 44 -5.51 5.24 -12.28
N ALA A 45 -4.54 5.98 -12.81
CA ALA A 45 -3.39 5.44 -13.55
C ALA A 45 -2.54 4.54 -12.65
N LEU A 46 -2.22 5.00 -11.43
CA LEU A 46 -1.50 4.21 -10.44
C LEU A 46 -2.23 2.90 -10.12
N LYS A 47 -3.54 2.96 -9.85
CA LYS A 47 -4.37 1.77 -9.58
C LYS A 47 -4.37 0.79 -10.75
N THR A 48 -4.37 1.29 -11.99
CA THR A 48 -4.35 0.48 -13.22
C THR A 48 -2.98 -0.14 -13.47
N ALA A 49 -1.90 0.55 -13.11
CA ALA A 49 -0.53 0.07 -13.27
C ALA A 49 -0.15 -0.99 -12.23
N MET A 50 -0.64 -0.89 -10.98
CA MET A 50 -0.25 -1.78 -9.87
C MET A 50 -0.30 -3.29 -10.20
N PRO A 51 -1.35 -3.85 -10.86
CA PRO A 51 -1.38 -5.27 -11.23
C PRO A 51 -0.27 -5.73 -12.19
N GLN A 52 0.39 -4.81 -12.89
CA GLN A 52 1.50 -5.12 -13.82
C GLN A 52 2.81 -5.33 -13.07
N TYR A 53 2.99 -4.68 -11.91
CA TYR A 53 4.22 -4.70 -11.12
C TYR A 53 4.12 -5.63 -9.91
N PHE A 54 2.91 -5.89 -9.41
CA PHE A 54 2.68 -6.71 -8.22
C PHE A 54 2.00 -8.04 -8.57
N ASP A 55 2.50 -9.13 -7.98
CA ASP A 55 1.84 -10.44 -8.05
C ASP A 55 0.58 -10.44 -7.18
N ARG A 56 -0.58 -10.55 -7.81
CA ARG A 56 -1.91 -10.71 -7.16
C ARG A 56 -2.15 -9.71 -6.01
N PRO A 57 -2.06 -8.39 -6.26
CA PRO A 57 -2.26 -7.38 -5.23
C PRO A 57 -3.67 -7.48 -4.64
N THR A 58 -3.79 -7.28 -3.32
CA THR A 58 -5.10 -7.26 -2.66
C THR A 58 -5.90 -6.02 -3.08
N PRO A 59 -7.25 -6.05 -3.03
CA PRO A 59 -8.06 -4.87 -3.29
C PRO A 59 -7.66 -3.66 -2.42
N TYR A 60 -7.23 -3.91 -1.18
CA TYR A 60 -6.71 -2.89 -0.28
C TYR A 60 -5.42 -2.23 -0.80
N THR A 61 -4.54 -3.03 -1.42
CA THR A 61 -3.31 -2.54 -2.07
C THR A 61 -3.64 -1.71 -3.30
N LEU A 62 -4.59 -2.16 -4.13
CA LEU A 62 -5.04 -1.41 -5.32
C LEU A 62 -5.69 -0.07 -4.95
N SER A 63 -6.39 -0.01 -3.82
CA SER A 63 -7.00 1.22 -3.31
C SER A 63 -6.08 2.04 -2.38
N SER A 64 -4.77 1.78 -2.40
CA SER A 64 -3.83 2.40 -1.45
C SER A 64 -3.47 3.84 -1.78
N ALA A 65 -3.50 4.21 -3.06
CA ALA A 65 -3.26 5.56 -3.52
C ALA A 65 -4.39 6.48 -3.02
N ARG A 66 -4.01 7.57 -2.36
CA ARG A 66 -4.93 8.55 -1.76
C ARG A 66 -4.59 9.94 -2.29
N ILE A 67 -5.63 10.75 -2.43
CA ILE A 67 -5.52 12.15 -2.81
C ILE A 67 -5.81 13.02 -1.59
N THR A 68 -4.95 13.99 -1.33
CA THR A 68 -5.26 15.17 -0.55
C THR A 68 -5.63 16.26 -1.54
N PHE A 69 -6.91 16.65 -1.56
CA PHE A 69 -7.43 17.57 -2.56
C PHE A 69 -6.97 19.01 -2.30
N ALA A 70 -6.67 19.73 -3.38
CA ALA A 70 -6.48 21.16 -3.39
C ALA A 70 -7.78 21.88 -3.01
N THR A 71 -7.63 23.03 -2.35
CA THR A 71 -8.72 23.94 -1.99
C THR A 71 -8.44 25.31 -2.58
N ARG A 72 -9.46 26.18 -2.62
CA ARG A 72 -9.27 27.58 -3.09
C ARG A 72 -8.21 28.33 -2.26
N ALA A 73 -8.11 28.03 -0.96
CA ALA A 73 -7.10 28.64 -0.09
C ALA A 73 -5.71 28.01 -0.21
N LYS A 74 -5.63 26.75 -0.67
CA LYS A 74 -4.40 25.97 -0.77
C LYS A 74 -4.41 25.22 -2.11
N PRO A 75 -3.87 25.83 -3.19
CA PRO A 75 -3.88 25.26 -4.53
C PRO A 75 -2.77 24.20 -4.69
N VAL A 76 -2.79 23.19 -3.81
CA VAL A 76 -1.84 22.06 -3.83
C VAL A 76 -2.64 20.78 -3.64
N ALA A 77 -2.57 19.90 -4.63
CA ALA A 77 -3.09 18.54 -4.53
C ALA A 77 -1.92 17.57 -4.36
N THR A 78 -2.05 16.60 -3.46
CA THR A 78 -1.02 15.59 -3.22
C THR A 78 -1.57 14.21 -3.52
N VAL A 79 -0.86 13.45 -4.35
CA VAL A 79 -1.12 12.03 -4.57
C VAL A 79 -0.06 11.24 -3.81
N GLY A 80 -0.47 10.34 -2.94
CA GLY A 80 0.44 9.54 -2.13
C GLY A 80 -0.22 8.24 -1.66
N TYR A 81 0.35 7.60 -0.66
CA TYR A 81 -0.22 6.41 -0.06
C TYR A 81 -0.94 6.69 1.26
N LYS A 82 -1.90 5.83 1.58
CA LYS A 82 -2.59 5.86 2.87
C LYS A 82 -1.63 5.53 4.02
N ASP A 83 -1.32 6.52 4.85
CA ASP A 83 -0.43 6.38 6.00
C ASP A 83 -1.14 5.91 7.30
N ASP A 84 -2.47 6.00 7.34
CA ASP A 84 -3.28 5.56 8.48
C ASP A 84 -4.10 4.30 8.21
N SER A 85 -4.11 3.36 9.17
CA SER A 85 -4.95 2.18 9.11
C SER A 85 -5.52 1.81 10.48
N PHE A 86 -6.85 1.88 10.62
CA PHE A 86 -7.56 1.65 11.89
C PHE A 86 -7.46 0.21 12.41
N LYS A 87 -7.32 -0.79 11.51
CA LYS A 87 -7.29 -2.23 11.86
C LYS A 87 -6.27 -3.05 11.04
N GLY A 88 -5.33 -2.40 10.36
CA GLY A 88 -4.38 -3.05 9.47
C GLY A 88 -3.00 -2.40 9.44
N THR A 89 -2.11 -2.93 8.60
CA THR A 89 -0.82 -2.29 8.31
C THR A 89 -1.05 -1.19 7.28
N PRO A 90 -0.64 0.07 7.53
CA PRO A 90 -0.67 1.13 6.53
C PRO A 90 0.01 0.73 5.22
N ALA A 91 -0.48 1.25 4.10
CA ALA A 91 0.04 0.94 2.78
C ALA A 91 1.48 1.41 2.61
N THR A 92 1.81 2.57 3.19
CA THR A 92 3.16 3.14 3.25
C THR A 92 4.20 2.13 3.74
N LYS A 93 3.88 1.34 4.78
CA LYS A 93 4.83 0.41 5.40
C LYS A 93 5.28 -0.74 4.50
N PHE A 94 4.51 -1.08 3.46
CA PHE A 94 4.85 -2.19 2.56
C PHE A 94 4.99 -1.77 1.09
N LEU A 95 4.44 -0.62 0.68
CA LEU A 95 4.60 -0.12 -0.69
C LEU A 95 5.81 0.79 -0.84
N LEU A 96 6.20 1.58 0.16
CA LEU A 96 7.36 2.48 0.04
C LEU A 96 8.66 1.71 -0.28
N PRO A 97 8.95 0.55 0.32
CA PRO A 97 10.13 -0.22 -0.09
C PRO A 97 10.11 -0.73 -1.53
N GLU A 98 8.93 -0.81 -2.16
CA GLU A 98 8.78 -1.18 -3.57
C GLU A 98 8.86 0.04 -4.50
N VAL A 99 8.67 1.25 -3.98
CA VAL A 99 8.79 2.52 -4.72
C VAL A 99 10.19 3.09 -4.59
N ASP A 100 10.65 3.30 -3.37
CA ASP A 100 11.92 3.95 -3.05
C ASP A 100 13.07 2.94 -2.95
N GLY A 101 12.75 1.65 -2.83
CA GLY A 101 13.71 0.61 -2.48
C GLY A 101 14.04 0.59 -0.99
N GLY A 102 15.09 -0.16 -0.63
CA GLY A 102 15.65 -0.17 0.73
C GLY A 102 15.21 -1.36 1.58
N THR A 103 15.12 -1.14 2.89
CA THR A 103 14.89 -2.21 3.87
C THR A 103 13.41 -2.42 4.16
N ARG A 104 12.98 -3.69 4.28
CA ARG A 104 11.61 -4.01 4.70
C ARG A 104 11.38 -3.73 6.18
N ASN A 105 10.24 -3.12 6.47
CA ASN A 105 9.69 -3.07 7.83
C ASN A 105 9.48 -4.46 8.45
N VAL A 106 9.69 -4.55 9.76
CA VAL A 106 9.50 -5.78 10.54
C VAL A 106 8.00 -6.13 10.60
N LYS A 107 7.65 -7.38 10.29
CA LYS A 107 6.29 -7.91 10.41
C LYS A 107 5.94 -8.15 11.88
N ARG A 108 4.65 -8.07 12.21
CA ARG A 108 4.18 -8.31 13.59
C ARG A 108 4.63 -9.67 14.14
N ILE A 109 4.54 -10.73 13.33
CA ILE A 109 5.00 -12.07 13.74
C ILE A 109 6.51 -12.09 14.04
N GLU A 110 7.32 -11.37 13.26
CA GLU A 110 8.77 -11.28 13.48
C GLU A 110 9.06 -10.60 14.81
N SER A 111 8.39 -9.50 15.11
CA SER A 111 8.49 -8.81 16.41
C SER A 111 8.10 -9.72 17.58
N LEU A 112 7.03 -10.50 17.45
CA LEU A 112 6.58 -11.43 18.49
C LEU A 112 7.56 -12.59 18.71
N LEU A 113 8.10 -13.17 17.63
CA LEU A 113 9.10 -14.24 17.73
C LEU A 113 10.42 -13.72 18.30
N ARG A 114 10.86 -12.51 17.93
CA ARG A 114 12.02 -11.83 18.52
C ARG A 114 11.83 -11.58 20.01
N GLY A 115 10.65 -11.13 20.42
CA GLY A 115 10.30 -10.91 21.83
C GLY A 115 10.34 -12.19 22.69
N LYS A 116 10.36 -13.37 22.06
CA LYS A 116 10.55 -14.68 22.72
C LYS A 116 11.94 -15.27 22.53
N GLY A 117 12.87 -14.54 21.91
CA GLY A 117 14.21 -15.04 21.59
C GLY A 117 14.21 -16.16 20.54
N LEU A 118 13.11 -16.35 19.81
CA LEU A 118 12.97 -17.42 18.81
C LEU A 118 13.50 -17.01 17.44
N LEU A 119 13.37 -15.73 17.08
CA LEU A 119 13.88 -15.17 15.84
C LEU A 119 15.06 -14.23 16.17
N PRO A 120 16.25 -14.42 15.58
CA PRO A 120 17.36 -13.48 15.72
C PRO A 120 17.01 -12.07 15.20
N TYR A 121 17.64 -11.04 15.76
CA TYR A 121 17.28 -9.64 15.48
C TYR A 121 17.58 -9.21 14.03
N ASP A 122 18.63 -9.77 13.42
CA ASP A 122 19.07 -9.52 12.05
C ASP A 122 18.34 -10.38 11.00
N MET A 123 17.42 -11.25 11.45
CA MET A 123 16.69 -12.19 10.59
C MET A 123 15.21 -11.85 10.44
N TYR A 124 14.66 -12.23 9.30
CA TYR A 124 13.29 -12.02 8.86
C TYR A 124 12.66 -13.35 8.45
N VAL A 125 11.33 -13.40 8.42
CA VAL A 125 10.61 -14.61 8.04
C VAL A 125 10.12 -14.55 6.60
N VAL A 126 10.33 -15.65 5.88
CA VAL A 126 9.74 -15.89 4.55
C VAL A 126 8.91 -17.18 4.57
N PRO A 127 7.82 -17.27 3.78
CA PRO A 127 7.03 -18.48 3.69
C PRO A 127 7.87 -19.69 3.23
N GLY A 128 7.74 -20.82 3.93
CA GLY A 128 8.26 -22.11 3.49
C GLY A 128 7.20 -22.92 2.72
N SER A 129 7.56 -24.12 2.26
CA SER A 129 6.67 -24.96 1.44
C SER A 129 5.38 -25.41 2.14
N ALA A 130 5.33 -25.37 3.47
CA ALA A 130 4.15 -25.71 4.28
C ALA A 130 3.40 -24.45 4.80
N ALA A 131 3.76 -23.26 4.31
CA ALA A 131 2.99 -22.05 4.52
C ALA A 131 1.64 -22.15 3.79
N GLN A 132 0.56 -21.91 4.52
CA GLN A 132 -0.77 -21.78 3.96
C GLN A 132 -0.94 -20.35 3.49
N LEU A 133 -0.93 -20.15 2.17
CA LEU A 133 -1.11 -18.84 1.55
C LEU A 133 -2.56 -18.72 1.05
N ASP A 134 -3.12 -17.51 1.14
CA ASP A 134 -4.39 -17.18 0.50
C ASP A 134 -4.20 -16.93 -1.01
N ARG A 135 -5.30 -16.64 -1.70
CA ARG A 135 -5.30 -16.36 -3.15
C ARG A 135 -4.38 -15.20 -3.57
N TYR A 136 -4.04 -14.31 -2.63
CA TYR A 136 -3.18 -13.14 -2.84
C TYR A 136 -1.74 -13.39 -2.38
N GLY A 137 -1.38 -14.63 -2.04
CA GLY A 137 -0.04 -14.97 -1.53
C GLY A 137 0.21 -14.53 -0.09
N ASN A 138 -0.80 -14.02 0.62
CA ASN A 138 -0.66 -13.64 2.03
C ASN A 138 -0.77 -14.87 2.92
N PHE A 139 -0.02 -14.88 4.01
CA PHE A 139 -0.04 -15.98 4.95
C PHE A 139 -1.37 -16.08 5.72
N SER A 140 -1.85 -17.31 5.92
CA SER A 140 -3.06 -17.61 6.67
C SER A 140 -3.00 -17.11 8.12
N ARG A 141 -3.94 -16.24 8.48
CA ARG A 141 -4.10 -15.74 9.86
C ARG A 141 -4.27 -16.88 10.87
N GLY A 142 -4.99 -17.93 10.48
CA GLY A 142 -5.22 -19.11 11.32
C GLY A 142 -3.93 -19.87 11.59
N GLN A 143 -3.08 -20.07 10.57
CA GLN A 143 -1.80 -20.74 10.75
C GLN A 143 -0.84 -19.90 11.59
N TYR A 144 -0.78 -18.58 11.40
CA TYR A 144 0.00 -17.68 12.28
C TYR A 144 -0.45 -17.74 13.75
N SER A 145 -1.76 -17.70 14.00
CA SER A 145 -2.29 -17.81 15.36
C SER A 145 -1.89 -19.15 16.00
N LYS A 146 -2.01 -20.26 15.26
CA LYS A 146 -1.58 -21.59 15.73
C LYS A 146 -0.08 -21.65 16.03
N ILE A 147 0.78 -21.09 15.17
CA ILE A 147 2.23 -21.03 15.38
C ILE A 147 2.53 -20.25 16.66
N LEU A 148 2.04 -19.02 16.77
CA LEU A 148 2.30 -18.14 17.92
C LEU A 148 1.81 -18.77 19.23
N ALA A 149 0.62 -19.36 19.21
CA ALA A 149 0.05 -20.01 20.38
C ALA A 149 0.88 -21.21 20.85
N GLN A 150 1.34 -22.08 19.93
CA GLN A 150 2.17 -23.23 20.29
C GLN A 150 3.59 -22.82 20.73
N LEU A 151 4.14 -21.76 20.13
CA LEU A 151 5.46 -21.21 20.48
C LEU A 151 5.41 -20.26 21.70
N GLN A 152 4.26 -20.11 22.34
CA GLN A 152 4.06 -19.21 23.49
C GLN A 152 4.44 -17.75 23.20
N ALA A 153 4.28 -17.33 21.94
CA ALA A 153 4.70 -16.05 21.40
C ALA A 153 3.54 -15.12 21.05
N SER A 154 2.29 -15.49 21.37
CA SER A 154 1.14 -14.60 21.18
C SER A 154 1.29 -13.33 22.03
N ARG A 155 0.82 -12.20 21.48
CA ARG A 155 0.77 -10.92 22.21
C ARG A 155 -0.07 -11.03 23.48
N ASP A 156 -1.24 -11.66 23.35
CA ASP A 156 -2.10 -12.01 24.46
C ASP A 156 -1.74 -13.41 24.97
N ARG A 157 -1.36 -13.49 26.25
CA ARG A 157 -0.94 -14.74 26.88
C ARG A 157 -2.08 -15.75 26.99
N THR A 158 -3.33 -15.30 27.06
CA THR A 158 -4.50 -16.19 27.12
C THR A 158 -4.74 -16.94 25.81
N GLN A 159 -4.24 -16.39 24.69
CA GLN A 159 -4.28 -17.02 23.38
C GLN A 159 -3.18 -18.07 23.18
N ASN A 160 -2.22 -18.17 24.10
CA ASN A 160 -1.21 -19.21 24.05
C ASN A 160 -1.80 -20.57 24.38
N GLU A 161 -1.20 -21.62 23.81
CA GLU A 161 -1.66 -22.98 24.04
C GLU A 161 -1.46 -23.40 25.50
N THR A 162 -2.54 -23.80 26.16
CA THR A 162 -2.50 -24.30 27.54
C THR A 162 -2.12 -25.79 27.60
N LYS A 163 -1.66 -26.27 28.76
CA LYS A 163 -1.38 -27.69 28.98
C LYS A 163 -2.59 -28.58 28.67
N ALA A 164 -3.78 -28.17 29.12
CA ALA A 164 -5.02 -28.90 28.85
C ALA A 164 -5.38 -28.93 27.35
N SER A 165 -5.22 -27.80 26.65
CA SER A 165 -5.43 -27.72 25.19
C SER A 165 -4.44 -28.62 24.44
N ARG A 166 -3.15 -28.56 24.81
CA ARG A 166 -2.11 -29.43 24.26
C ARG A 166 -2.39 -30.92 24.49
N GLY A 167 -2.88 -31.28 25.67
CA GLY A 167 -3.25 -32.66 26.02
C GLY A 167 -4.40 -33.19 25.16
N ARG A 168 -5.44 -32.37 24.93
CA ARG A 168 -6.54 -32.73 24.02
C ARG A 168 -6.06 -32.93 22.58
N LYS A 169 -5.24 -32.01 22.06
CA LYS A 169 -4.74 -32.08 20.68
C LYS A 169 -3.82 -33.27 20.41
N ARG A 170 -3.07 -33.71 21.41
CA ARG A 170 -2.24 -34.92 21.32
C ARG A 170 -3.05 -36.19 21.06
N ARG A 171 -4.37 -36.19 21.36
CA ARG A 171 -5.24 -37.34 21.09
C ARG A 171 -5.54 -37.54 19.60
N ASN A 172 -5.34 -36.51 18.77
CA ASN A 172 -5.54 -36.60 17.32
C ASN A 172 -4.34 -36.04 16.53
N PRO A 173 -3.18 -36.73 16.59
CA PRO A 173 -1.92 -36.21 16.07
C PRO A 173 -1.90 -36.06 14.54
N SER A 174 -2.75 -36.77 13.81
CA SER A 174 -2.87 -36.67 12.35
C SER A 174 -3.50 -35.36 11.89
N THR A 175 -4.32 -34.73 12.74
CA THR A 175 -4.98 -33.44 12.43
C THR A 175 -4.32 -32.26 13.15
N ASP A 176 -3.63 -32.51 14.27
CA ASP A 176 -2.97 -31.47 15.08
C ASP A 176 -1.47 -31.34 14.81
N VAL A 177 -1.16 -30.63 13.73
CA VAL A 177 0.21 -30.25 13.33
C VAL A 177 0.94 -29.51 14.46
N ARG A 178 2.18 -29.94 14.75
CA ARG A 178 3.03 -29.32 15.78
C ARG A 178 4.10 -28.44 15.17
N TYR A 179 4.22 -27.21 15.68
CA TYR A 179 5.22 -26.24 15.24
C TYR A 179 6.38 -26.16 16.24
N PHE A 180 7.59 -26.00 15.71
CA PHE A 180 8.79 -25.77 16.51
C PHE A 180 9.78 -24.89 15.74
N VAL A 181 10.67 -24.22 16.48
CA VAL A 181 11.78 -23.45 15.89
C VAL A 181 13.04 -24.28 15.94
N GLY A 182 13.80 -24.33 14.85
CA GLY A 182 15.09 -25.03 14.83
C GLY A 182 15.66 -25.27 13.44
N ARG A 183 16.70 -26.11 13.40
CA ARG A 183 17.38 -26.59 12.19
C ARG A 183 17.23 -28.11 12.06
N PRO A 184 16.17 -28.62 11.40
CA PRO A 184 15.97 -30.06 11.21
C PRO A 184 17.10 -30.74 10.42
N GLY A 185 17.08 -32.08 10.42
CA GLY A 185 18.07 -32.88 9.70
C GLY A 185 19.47 -32.77 10.30
N GLY A 186 19.57 -32.66 11.63
CA GLY A 186 20.85 -32.53 12.33
C GLY A 186 21.58 -31.21 12.03
N GLY A 187 20.85 -30.12 11.73
CA GLY A 187 21.44 -28.82 11.43
C GLY A 187 21.64 -28.52 9.93
N ARG A 188 21.38 -29.48 9.04
CA ARG A 188 21.53 -29.33 7.58
C ARG A 188 20.48 -28.41 6.96
N MET A 189 19.31 -28.30 7.58
CA MET A 189 18.24 -27.44 7.09
C MET A 189 18.36 -26.01 7.67
N PRO A 190 17.88 -24.98 6.93
CA PRO A 190 17.89 -23.62 7.43
C PRO A 190 17.12 -23.44 8.75
N LEU A 191 17.51 -22.43 9.53
CA LEU A 191 16.78 -22.06 10.74
C LEU A 191 15.38 -21.55 10.35
N GLY A 192 14.37 -21.96 11.10
CA GLY A 192 13.00 -21.50 10.84
C GLY A 192 11.97 -22.08 11.80
N VAL A 193 10.71 -21.74 11.59
CA VAL A 193 9.55 -22.45 12.12
C VAL A 193 9.21 -23.62 11.19
N TRP A 194 9.21 -24.82 11.75
CA TRP A 194 8.92 -26.06 11.05
C TRP A 194 7.66 -26.71 11.60
N ALA A 195 6.89 -27.34 10.71
CA ALA A 195 5.74 -28.16 11.06
C ALA A 195 6.14 -29.63 11.07
N ARG A 196 5.77 -30.34 12.13
CA ARG A 196 5.80 -31.79 12.22
C ARG A 196 4.39 -32.33 11.96
N TYR A 197 4.28 -33.10 10.88
CA TYR A 197 3.09 -33.86 10.50
C TYR A 197 3.29 -35.30 10.96
N GLN A 198 2.34 -35.83 11.72
CA GLN A 198 2.38 -37.20 12.20
C GLN A 198 1.40 -38.04 11.39
N PHE A 199 1.87 -39.19 10.91
CA PHE A 199 1.05 -40.14 10.15
C PHE A 199 0.88 -41.42 10.97
N ALA A 200 0.07 -42.37 10.46
CA ALA A 200 -0.06 -43.70 11.06
C ALA A 200 1.33 -44.37 11.23
N HIS A 201 2.22 -44.16 10.25
CA HIS A 201 3.60 -44.62 10.29
C HIS A 201 4.54 -43.44 10.03
N GLY A 202 5.36 -43.11 11.03
CA GLY A 202 6.40 -42.07 10.91
C GLY A 202 5.88 -40.63 10.98
N TYR A 203 6.75 -39.71 10.58
CA TYR A 203 6.48 -38.27 10.59
C TYR A 203 7.18 -37.56 9.42
N ALA A 204 6.61 -36.45 8.98
CA ALA A 204 7.28 -35.53 8.05
C ALA A 204 7.52 -34.18 8.73
N VAL A 205 8.64 -33.55 8.40
CA VAL A 205 8.99 -32.21 8.85
C VAL A 205 9.06 -31.30 7.63
N ARG A 206 8.26 -30.23 7.61
CA ARG A 206 8.20 -29.30 6.47
C ARG A 206 8.35 -27.85 6.94
N PRO A 207 9.06 -26.99 6.18
CA PRO A 207 9.30 -25.61 6.58
C PRO A 207 8.03 -24.77 6.42
N VAL A 208 7.71 -23.99 7.44
CA VAL A 208 6.52 -23.11 7.45
C VAL A 208 6.95 -21.65 7.35
N LEU A 209 7.94 -21.25 8.15
CA LEU A 209 8.60 -19.96 8.07
C LEU A 209 10.10 -20.19 8.08
N LEU A 210 10.80 -19.78 7.04
CA LEU A 210 12.26 -19.82 7.00
C LEU A 210 12.81 -18.49 7.51
N PHE A 211 13.89 -18.55 8.28
CA PHE A 211 14.56 -17.36 8.76
C PHE A 211 15.68 -17.03 7.78
N VAL A 212 15.64 -15.82 7.24
CA VAL A 212 16.61 -15.31 6.28
C VAL A 212 17.20 -14.00 6.79
N LYS A 213 18.38 -13.62 6.32
CA LYS A 213 18.93 -12.28 6.60
C LYS A 213 18.01 -11.19 6.04
N ALA A 214 18.15 -9.97 6.56
CA ALA A 214 17.40 -8.81 6.09
C ALA A 214 17.38 -8.69 4.55
N PRO A 215 16.20 -8.73 3.90
CA PRO A 215 16.11 -8.51 2.47
C PRO A 215 16.36 -7.03 2.14
N ARG A 216 17.05 -6.78 1.03
CA ARG A 216 17.17 -5.45 0.42
C ARG A 216 16.31 -5.43 -0.85
N TYR A 217 15.37 -4.50 -0.92
CA TYR A 217 14.51 -4.33 -2.08
C TYR A 217 15.08 -3.25 -3.01
N ALA A 218 14.97 -3.51 -4.31
CA ALA A 218 15.14 -2.50 -5.33
C ALA A 218 13.78 -1.83 -5.58
N ALA A 219 13.79 -0.57 -6.01
CA ALA A 219 12.61 0.09 -6.54
C ALA A 219 12.06 -0.72 -7.73
N ARG A 220 10.76 -1.03 -7.69
CA ARG A 220 10.04 -1.85 -8.69
C ARG A 220 8.82 -1.14 -9.25
N PHE A 221 8.16 -0.30 -8.46
CA PHE A 221 6.96 0.42 -8.89
C PHE A 221 7.30 1.87 -9.23
N PRO A 222 7.20 2.29 -10.51
CA PRO A 222 7.60 3.62 -10.96
C PRO A 222 6.50 4.65 -10.64
N PHE A 223 6.25 4.88 -9.35
CA PHE A 223 5.18 5.77 -8.87
C PHE A 223 5.35 7.19 -9.43
N ASP A 224 6.53 7.79 -9.24
CA ASP A 224 6.78 9.18 -9.62
C ASP A 224 6.66 9.39 -11.13
N GLN A 225 7.18 8.45 -11.91
CA GLN A 225 7.08 8.50 -13.37
C GLN A 225 5.62 8.46 -13.83
N ILE A 226 4.81 7.54 -13.31
CA ILE A 226 3.39 7.43 -13.68
C ILE A 226 2.64 8.72 -13.33
N VAL A 227 2.93 9.32 -12.18
CA VAL A 227 2.29 10.57 -11.78
C VAL A 227 2.73 11.72 -12.68
N ALA A 228 4.02 11.84 -12.98
CA ALA A 228 4.57 12.86 -13.87
C ALA A 228 3.95 12.77 -15.27
N ASP A 229 3.92 11.57 -15.87
CA ASP A 229 3.35 11.35 -17.20
C ASP A 229 1.88 11.79 -17.27
N VAL A 230 1.09 11.52 -16.22
CA VAL A 230 -0.32 11.93 -16.17
C VAL A 230 -0.46 13.44 -16.01
N VAL A 231 0.40 14.07 -15.19
CA VAL A 231 0.39 15.52 -15.01
C VAL A 231 0.71 16.21 -16.34
N ASP A 232 1.78 15.80 -17.00
CA ASP A 232 2.22 16.39 -18.27
C ASP A 232 1.16 16.23 -19.37
N ALA A 233 0.50 15.06 -19.44
CA ALA A 233 -0.51 14.79 -20.45
C ALA A 233 -1.85 15.50 -20.21
N ASN A 234 -2.24 15.76 -18.96
CA ASN A 234 -3.63 16.13 -18.64
C ASN A 234 -3.80 17.50 -17.96
N LEU A 235 -2.77 18.05 -17.32
CA LEU A 235 -2.92 19.25 -16.50
C LEU A 235 -3.41 20.45 -17.33
N SER A 236 -2.82 20.69 -18.50
CA SER A 236 -3.18 21.79 -19.39
C SER A 236 -4.65 21.72 -19.84
N ALA A 237 -5.09 20.53 -20.27
CA ALA A 237 -6.48 20.27 -20.65
C ALA A 237 -7.45 20.47 -19.47
N ASN A 238 -7.07 20.01 -18.27
CA ASN A 238 -7.86 20.18 -17.06
C ASN A 238 -7.95 21.65 -16.63
N VAL A 239 -6.89 22.45 -16.83
CA VAL A 239 -6.90 23.90 -16.59
C VAL A 239 -7.86 24.58 -17.57
N ALA A 240 -7.78 24.26 -18.86
CA ALA A 240 -8.67 24.83 -19.87
C ALA A 240 -10.14 24.49 -19.59
N ALA A 241 -10.44 23.23 -19.22
CA ALA A 241 -11.79 22.81 -18.85
C ALA A 241 -12.30 23.50 -17.58
N ALA A 242 -11.44 23.66 -16.57
CA ALA A 242 -11.79 24.36 -15.33
C ALA A 242 -12.04 25.86 -15.59
N PHE A 243 -11.26 26.48 -16.48
CA PHE A 243 -11.48 27.86 -16.91
C PHE A 243 -12.83 28.03 -17.61
N ALA A 244 -13.17 27.16 -18.56
CA ALA A 244 -14.45 27.18 -19.27
C ALA A 244 -15.65 27.01 -18.32
N LEU A 245 -15.51 26.14 -17.31
CA LEU A 245 -16.54 25.95 -16.28
C LEU A 245 -16.70 27.17 -15.38
N ALA A 246 -15.60 27.85 -15.04
CA ALA A 246 -15.62 29.04 -14.21
C ALA A 246 -16.29 30.21 -14.98
N ALA A 247 -15.96 30.37 -16.27
CA ALA A 247 -16.58 31.38 -17.14
C ALA A 247 -18.09 31.16 -17.34
N SER A 248 -18.57 29.92 -17.38
CA SER A 248 -20.02 29.63 -17.50
C SER A 248 -20.80 29.81 -16.19
N THR A 249 -20.10 29.86 -15.06
CA THR A 249 -20.71 29.98 -13.73
C THR A 249 -20.55 31.36 -13.10
N SER A 250 -19.76 32.27 -13.68
CA SER A 250 -19.79 33.69 -13.32
C SER A 250 -21.14 34.29 -13.71
N ARG A 251 -21.98 34.55 -12.71
CA ARG A 251 -23.09 35.50 -12.80
C ARG A 251 -22.67 36.82 -12.18
#